data_AF-A0A2Z7C135-F1
#
_entry.id   AF-A0A2Z7C135-F1
#
_cell.length_a   1.000
_cell.length_b   1.000
_cell.length_c   1.000
_cell.angle_alpha   90.00
_cell.angle_beta   90.00
_cell.angle_gamma   90.00
#
_symmetry.space_group_name_H-M   'P 1'
#
loop_
_entity.id
_entity.type
_entity.pdbx_description
1 polymer ?
#
loop_
_entity_poly.entity_id
_entity_poly.type
_entity_poly.pdbx_seq_one_letter_code
_entity_poly.pdbx_strand_id
1 'polypeptide(L)'
;QTDGRTEVVNRTLGTLLRATISKKFKSLEECLPFVEFAYNSTVHSTTGFSPFEIVYGLNPLNPMDLLSLPMSERLNLDGKKKAEYVRTLHEKVRSNIEKNIQQYTRQANKGKKKVTFEPGC
;
A
#
# COMPACT_ATOMS: atom_id res chain seq x y z
N GLN A 1 3.28 5.54 -17.31
CA GLN A 1 1.88 5.12 -17.04
C GLN A 1 1.77 4.88 -15.54
N THR A 2 1.40 5.93 -14.80
CA THR A 2 1.54 5.99 -13.33
C THR A 2 0.29 6.59 -12.66
N ASP A 3 -0.62 7.19 -13.44
CA ASP A 3 -1.80 7.93 -12.96
C ASP A 3 -2.85 7.06 -12.25
N GLY A 4 -3.24 5.93 -12.86
CA GLY A 4 -4.36 5.14 -12.32
C GLY A 4 -4.10 4.52 -10.94
N ARG A 5 -2.83 4.33 -10.57
CA ARG A 5 -2.49 3.75 -9.26
C ARG A 5 -2.55 4.80 -8.15
N THR A 6 -2.12 6.02 -8.46
CA THR A 6 -2.27 7.19 -7.59
C THR A 6 -3.75 7.55 -7.41
N GLU A 7 -4.55 7.45 -8.47
CA GLU A 7 -5.99 7.73 -8.43
C GLU A 7 -6.75 6.77 -7.49
N VAL A 8 -6.43 5.47 -7.51
CA VAL A 8 -7.05 4.47 -6.61
C VAL A 8 -6.69 4.72 -5.15
N VAL A 9 -5.42 5.05 -4.86
CA VAL A 9 -4.98 5.42 -3.51
C VAL A 9 -5.68 6.69 -3.02
N ASN A 10 -5.71 7.74 -3.84
CA ASN A 10 -6.38 9.00 -3.52
C ASN A 10 -7.89 8.82 -3.30
N ARG A 11 -8.53 7.91 -4.04
CA ARG A 11 -9.94 7.59 -3.87
C ARG A 11 -10.21 6.88 -2.54
N THR A 12 -9.37 5.92 -2.16
CA THR A 12 -9.47 5.21 -0.88
C THR A 12 -9.25 6.17 0.29
N LEU A 13 -8.19 6.98 0.24
CA LEU A 13 -7.91 8.03 1.24
C LEU A 13 -9.07 9.03 1.34
N GLY A 14 -9.57 9.52 0.20
CA GLY A 14 -10.72 10.44 0.19
C GLY A 14 -11.99 9.83 0.76
N THR A 15 -12.20 8.53 0.58
CA THR A 15 -13.36 7.81 1.16
C THR A 15 -13.22 7.65 2.67
N LEU A 16 -12.03 7.31 3.14
CA LEU A 16 -11.74 7.17 4.56
C LEU A 16 -11.85 8.54 5.28
N LEU A 17 -11.32 9.60 4.68
CA LEU A 17 -11.44 10.98 5.19
C LEU A 17 -12.90 11.41 5.29
N ARG A 18 -13.70 11.22 4.23
CA ARG A 18 -15.13 11.58 4.23
C ARG A 18 -15.91 10.83 5.31
N ALA A 19 -15.69 9.52 5.45
CA ALA A 19 -16.39 8.71 6.45
C ALA A 19 -16.07 9.14 7.90
N THR A 20 -14.88 9.69 8.14
CA THR A 20 -14.39 10.00 9.48
C THR A 20 -14.74 11.42 9.91
N ILE A 21 -14.64 12.40 8.99
CA ILE A 21 -15.11 13.79 9.20
C ILE A 21 -16.63 13.81 9.45
N SER A 22 -17.41 13.00 8.71
CA SER A 22 -18.87 12.99 8.90
C SER A 22 -19.34 12.37 10.22
N LYS A 23 -18.51 11.60 10.93
CA LYS A 23 -18.94 10.82 12.10
C LYS A 23 -18.41 11.32 13.45
N LYS A 24 -17.21 11.91 13.53
CA LYS A 24 -16.56 12.15 14.83
C LYS A 24 -15.80 13.46 15.00
N PHE A 25 -15.25 14.05 13.94
CA PHE A 25 -14.35 15.22 14.04
C PHE A 25 -14.89 16.43 13.32
N LYS A 26 -14.67 17.63 13.89
CA LYS A 26 -15.16 18.89 13.31
C LYS A 26 -14.21 19.46 12.25
N SER A 27 -12.95 19.00 12.23
CA SER A 27 -11.93 19.44 11.30
C SER A 27 -11.14 18.28 10.68
N LEU A 28 -10.59 18.53 9.50
CA LEU A 28 -9.71 17.59 8.80
C LEU A 28 -8.43 17.31 9.60
N GLU A 29 -7.89 18.32 10.28
CA GLU A 29 -6.63 18.25 11.05
C GLU A 29 -6.75 17.28 12.23
N GLU A 30 -7.86 17.31 12.97
CA GLU A 30 -8.10 16.39 14.10
C GLU A 30 -8.25 14.93 13.66
N CYS A 31 -8.75 14.74 12.43
CA CYS A 31 -9.04 13.44 11.87
C CYS A 31 -7.82 12.76 11.22
N LEU A 32 -6.85 13.57 10.78
CA LEU A 32 -5.75 13.11 9.95
C LEU A 32 -4.90 11.99 10.60
N PRO A 33 -4.49 12.08 11.88
CA PRO A 33 -3.69 11.03 12.51
C PRO A 33 -4.41 9.68 12.58
N PHE A 34 -5.72 9.69 12.80
CA PHE A 34 -6.52 8.46 12.88
C PHE A 34 -6.69 7.81 11.51
N VAL A 35 -6.93 8.61 10.49
CA VAL A 35 -7.08 8.15 9.11
C VAL A 35 -5.76 7.61 8.58
N GLU A 36 -4.66 8.30 8.84
CA GLU A 36 -3.32 7.85 8.50
C GLU A 36 -3.00 6.52 9.16
N PHE A 37 -3.23 6.41 10.48
CA PHE A 37 -2.99 5.16 11.21
C PHE A 37 -3.81 4.02 10.63
N ALA A 38 -5.12 4.21 10.44
CA ALA A 38 -6.02 3.19 9.91
C ALA A 38 -5.62 2.75 8.49
N TYR A 39 -5.23 3.71 7.64
CA TYR A 39 -4.75 3.41 6.30
C TYR A 39 -3.44 2.60 6.35
N ASN A 40 -2.46 3.06 7.13
CA ASN A 40 -1.16 2.42 7.22
C ASN A 40 -1.19 1.05 7.92
N SER A 41 -2.20 0.78 8.75
CA SER A 41 -2.39 -0.52 9.42
C SER A 41 -3.20 -1.53 8.62
N THR A 42 -3.92 -1.09 7.58
CA THR A 42 -4.81 -1.96 6.79
C THR A 42 -4.03 -2.72 5.72
N VAL A 43 -4.37 -3.98 5.49
CA VAL A 43 -3.79 -4.79 4.40
C VAL A 43 -4.36 -4.36 3.06
N HIS A 44 -3.49 -4.06 2.10
CA HIS A 44 -3.89 -3.63 0.77
C HIS A 44 -3.94 -4.81 -0.20
N SER A 45 -5.00 -4.95 -0.98
CA SER A 45 -5.16 -6.06 -1.95
C SER A 45 -4.06 -6.12 -3.01
N THR A 46 -3.51 -4.98 -3.41
CA THR A 46 -2.44 -4.88 -4.41
C THR A 46 -1.11 -5.44 -3.91
N THR A 47 -0.79 -5.23 -2.63
CA THR A 47 0.49 -5.64 -2.03
C THR A 47 0.36 -6.94 -1.25
N GLY A 48 -0.82 -7.23 -0.69
CA GLY A 48 -1.09 -8.32 0.24
C GLY A 48 -0.65 -8.04 1.68
N PHE A 49 -0.14 -6.83 1.97
CA PHE A 49 0.42 -6.45 3.27
C PHE A 49 0.04 -4.99 3.62
N SER A 50 0.13 -4.61 4.89
CA SER A 50 -0.08 -3.22 5.29
C SER A 50 1.13 -2.33 4.97
N PRO A 51 0.94 -1.02 4.73
CA PRO A 51 2.05 -0.09 4.60
C PRO A 51 3.03 -0.12 5.79
N PHE A 52 2.53 -0.25 7.03
CA PHE A 52 3.40 -0.38 8.20
C PHE A 52 4.29 -1.62 8.14
N GLU A 53 3.74 -2.78 7.74
CA GLU A 53 4.54 -4.00 7.57
C GLU A 53 5.61 -3.82 6.51
N ILE A 54 5.29 -3.19 5.39
CA ILE A 54 6.21 -3.01 4.27
C ILE A 54 7.38 -2.09 4.64
N VAL A 55 7.10 -1.01 5.37
CA VAL A 55 8.09 0.01 5.72
C VAL A 55 8.91 -0.39 6.95
N TYR A 56 8.25 -0.89 8.00
CA TYR A 56 8.89 -1.13 9.30
C TYR A 56 9.11 -2.62 9.60
N GLY A 57 8.60 -3.52 8.75
CA GLY A 57 8.62 -4.96 9.00
C GLY A 57 7.64 -5.39 10.10
N LEU A 58 6.73 -4.52 10.54
CA LEU A 58 5.79 -4.77 11.64
C LEU A 58 4.51 -3.94 11.48
N ASN A 59 3.37 -4.48 11.93
CA ASN A 59 2.09 -3.77 11.96
C ASN A 59 1.73 -3.41 13.42
N PRO A 60 1.72 -2.13 13.81
CA PRO A 60 1.30 -1.74 15.15
C PRO A 60 -0.19 -2.02 15.35
N LEU A 61 -0.57 -2.52 16.54
CA LEU A 61 -1.96 -2.82 16.88
C LEU A 61 -2.66 -1.59 17.48
N ASN A 62 -1.89 -0.71 18.12
CA ASN A 62 -2.39 0.53 18.68
C ASN A 62 -1.41 1.70 18.39
N PRO A 63 -1.88 2.97 18.42
CA PRO A 63 -1.01 4.12 18.18
C PRO A 63 0.15 4.28 19.19
N MET A 64 0.04 3.72 20.40
CA MET A 64 1.12 3.76 21.39
C MET A 64 2.28 2.84 20.99
N ASP A 65 2.01 1.76 20.25
CA ASP A 65 3.05 0.89 19.67
C ASP A 65 3.94 1.68 18.71
N LEU A 66 3.42 2.78 18.12
CA LEU A 66 4.15 3.69 17.25
C LEU A 66 5.27 4.44 17.99
N LEU A 67 5.10 4.72 19.30
CA LEU A 67 6.14 5.32 20.15
C LEU A 67 7.33 4.37 20.37
N SER A 68 7.08 3.07 20.17
CA SER A 68 8.06 2.00 20.31
C SER A 68 8.64 1.53 18.97
N LEU A 69 8.20 2.14 17.85
CA LEU A 69 8.85 2.01 16.55
C LEU A 69 10.21 2.70 16.63
N PRO A 70 11.31 1.98 16.40
CA PRO A 70 12.62 2.59 16.51
C PRO A 70 12.86 3.48 15.29
N MET A 71 13.03 4.79 15.53
CA MET A 71 14.10 5.48 14.82
C MET A 71 15.40 4.86 15.39
N SER A 72 16.09 4.06 14.57
CA SER A 72 17.41 3.46 14.82
C SER A 72 17.63 2.30 15.82
N GLU A 73 17.02 2.18 17.01
CA GLU A 73 17.56 1.19 17.99
C GLU A 73 16.52 0.36 18.74
N ARG A 74 16.29 -0.89 18.29
CA ARG A 74 15.97 -1.99 19.20
C ARG A 74 16.93 -3.14 18.91
N LEU A 75 17.91 -3.20 19.79
CA LEU A 75 19.09 -4.04 19.86
C LEU A 75 18.88 -5.48 19.38
N ASN A 76 19.83 -5.91 18.56
CA ASN A 76 19.99 -7.23 18.01
C ASN A 76 20.06 -8.31 19.08
N LEU A 77 19.13 -9.26 19.03
CA LEU A 77 19.49 -10.68 19.16
C LEU A 77 19.32 -11.43 17.83
N ASP A 78 18.69 -10.82 16.81
CA ASP A 78 18.38 -11.51 15.55
C ASP A 78 18.22 -10.59 14.32
N GLY A 79 19.05 -9.55 14.20
CA GLY A 79 18.97 -8.59 13.10
C GLY A 79 19.10 -9.22 11.71
N LYS A 80 19.84 -10.33 11.60
CA LYS A 80 19.97 -11.10 10.36
C LYS A 80 18.62 -11.71 9.94
N LYS A 81 17.90 -12.40 10.84
CA LYS A 81 16.58 -12.96 10.50
C LYS A 81 15.55 -11.86 10.25
N LYS A 82 15.62 -10.73 10.96
CA LYS A 82 14.77 -9.56 10.64
C LYS A 82 15.04 -9.01 9.24
N ALA A 83 16.32 -8.87 8.86
CA ALA A 83 16.70 -8.41 7.53
C ALA A 83 16.29 -9.41 6.43
N GLU A 84 16.44 -10.71 6.67
CA GLU A 84 15.95 -11.76 5.77
C GLU A 84 14.43 -11.71 5.63
N TYR A 85 13.70 -11.55 6.74
CA TYR A 85 12.25 -11.38 6.71
C TYR A 85 11.83 -10.19 5.85
N VAL A 86 12.39 -9.00 6.09
CA VAL A 86 12.07 -7.78 5.32
C VAL A 86 12.38 -7.97 3.83
N ARG A 87 13.47 -8.64 3.49
CA ARG A 87 13.82 -8.97 2.10
C ARG A 87 12.76 -9.86 1.44
N THR A 88 12.39 -10.96 2.09
CA THR A 88 11.35 -11.86 1.57
C THR A 88 9.98 -11.18 1.47
N LEU A 89 9.68 -10.27 2.40
CA LEU A 89 8.49 -9.44 2.37
C LEU A 89 8.49 -8.54 1.12
N HIS A 90 9.57 -7.81 0.87
CA HIS A 90 9.69 -6.94 -0.29
C HIS A 90 9.63 -7.70 -1.62
N GLU A 91 10.20 -8.90 -1.68
CA GLU A 91 10.08 -9.80 -2.85
C GLU A 91 8.63 -10.22 -3.09
N LYS A 92 7.90 -10.63 -2.04
CA LYS A 92 6.47 -10.98 -2.15
C LYS A 92 5.63 -9.78 -2.59
N VAL A 93 5.87 -8.61 -2.01
CA VAL A 93 5.18 -7.36 -2.39
C VAL A 93 5.42 -7.07 -3.87
N ARG A 94 6.67 -7.15 -4.35
CA ARG A 94 6.99 -6.94 -5.77
C ARG A 94 6.24 -7.92 -6.68
N SER A 95 6.28 -9.21 -6.36
CA SER A 95 5.56 -10.24 -7.13
C SER A 95 4.05 -10.00 -7.16
N ASN A 96 3.45 -9.60 -6.04
CA ASN A 96 2.02 -9.32 -5.95
C ASN A 96 1.63 -8.10 -6.81
N ILE A 97 2.45 -7.05 -6.78
CA ILE A 97 2.26 -5.86 -7.61
C ILE A 97 2.33 -6.21 -9.10
N GLU A 98 3.34 -6.97 -9.52
CA GLU A 98 3.50 -7.41 -10.91
C GLU A 98 2.32 -8.25 -11.38
N LYS A 99 1.88 -9.22 -10.55
CA LYS A 99 0.69 -10.03 -10.84
C LYS A 99 -0.56 -9.19 -10.99
N ASN A 100 -0.77 -8.22 -10.09
CA ASN A 100 -1.89 -7.30 -10.18
C ASN A 100 -1.84 -6.50 -11.48
N ILE A 101 -0.70 -5.89 -11.81
CA ILE A 101 -0.51 -5.12 -13.05
C ILE A 101 -0.81 -6.00 -14.27
N GLN A 102 -0.26 -7.22 -14.34
CA GLN A 102 -0.51 -8.15 -15.43
C GLN A 102 -2.01 -8.50 -15.56
N GLN A 103 -2.70 -8.75 -14.45
CA GLN A 103 -4.14 -9.01 -14.45
C GLN A 103 -4.92 -7.81 -14.97
N TYR A 104 -4.61 -6.59 -14.51
CA TYR A 104 -5.23 -5.37 -15.02
C TYR A 104 -4.97 -5.18 -16.52
N THR A 105 -3.74 -5.38 -17.00
CA THR A 105 -3.40 -5.29 -18.43
C THR A 105 -4.17 -6.31 -19.25
N ARG A 106 -4.27 -7.57 -18.79
CA ARG A 106 -5.06 -8.62 -19.47
C ARG A 106 -6.53 -8.24 -19.55
N GLN A 107 -7.09 -7.71 -18.46
CA GLN A 107 -8.49 -7.32 -18.38
C GLN A 107 -8.79 -6.12 -19.29
N ALA A 108 -7.92 -5.11 -19.31
CA ALA A 108 -8.01 -3.96 -20.22
C ALA A 108 -7.86 -4.36 -21.70
N ASN A 109 -7.06 -5.38 -22.00
CA ASN A 109 -6.85 -5.87 -23.37
C ASN A 109 -7.88 -6.90 -23.85
N LYS A 110 -8.75 -7.42 -22.96
CA LYS A 110 -9.72 -8.49 -23.27
C LYS A 110 -10.71 -8.13 -24.39
N GLY A 111 -10.91 -6.83 -24.66
CA GLY A 111 -11.78 -6.33 -25.74
C GLY A 111 -11.07 -5.64 -26.91
N LYS A 112 -9.73 -5.55 -26.92
CA LYS A 112 -9.00 -4.86 -27.99
C LYS A 112 -8.65 -5.82 -29.13
N LYS A 113 -9.18 -5.60 -30.34
CA LYS A 113 -8.71 -6.27 -31.56
C LYS A 113 -7.25 -5.88 -31.81
N LYS A 114 -6.38 -6.87 -32.03
CA LYS A 114 -5.01 -6.66 -32.51
C LYS A 114 -5.12 -6.09 -33.93
N VAL A 115 -4.90 -4.80 -34.11
CA VAL A 115 -4.79 -4.20 -35.44
C VAL A 115 -3.32 -4.24 -35.83
N THR A 116 -3.00 -5.10 -36.78
CA THR A 116 -1.67 -5.15 -37.40
C THR A 116 -1.70 -4.19 -38.57
N PHE A 117 -0.94 -3.10 -38.47
CA PHE A 117 -0.78 -2.17 -39.58
C PHE A 117 0.42 -2.64 -40.40
N GLU A 118 0.16 -3.08 -41.63
CA GLU A 118 1.19 -3.26 -42.64
C GLU A 118 1.68 -1.85 -43.06
N PRO A 119 2.99 -1.56 -43.05
CA PRO A 119 3.52 -0.32 -43.59
C PRO A 119 3.17 -0.22 -45.08
N GLY A 120 2.50 0.87 -45.47
CA GLY A 120 2.18 1.13 -46.87
C GLY A 120 3.45 1.32 -47.71
N CYS A 121 3.47 0.67 -48.88
CA CYS A 121 4.48 0.79 -49.91
C CYS A 121 4.73 2.23 -50.37
#